data_AF-H3HCL2-F1
#
_entry.id   AF-H3HCL2-F1
#
_cell.length_a   1.000
_cell.length_b   1.000
_cell.length_c   1.000
_cell.angle_alpha   90.00
_cell.angle_beta   90.00
_cell.angle_gamma   90.00
#
_symmetry.space_group_name_H-M   'P 1'
#
loop_
_entity.id
_entity.type
_entity.pdbx_description
1 polymer ?
#
loop_
_entity_poly.entity_id
_entity_poly.type
_entity_poly.pdbx_seq_one_letter_code
_entity_poly.pdbx_strand_id
1 'polypeptide(L)'
;MTANETEVPQESASTRSHSDEGANIPQESCNPAAEDASSSSPTFAFAAWKAGLELMLRQESDSLHESVQALQGDFDDRSQFVRGDFAWRKQIAAFHDRLQDILTSQLGAMVANVSKHATQVAESLAQTLAKTERDGQRAVQQQEQKGETALRRARTALAKEVERITRLERCLRLEEARQAAATLAERERQLIAEHHARESHLQALLGDMRSSNESLDTLNSQLLEALRTSRTELAQLRNTLVSSH
;
A
#
# COMPACT_ATOMS: atom_id res chain seq x y z
N MET A 1 -27.60 -41.66 23.99
CA MET A 1 -27.63 -42.96 23.28
C MET A 1 -28.59 -42.76 22.12
N THR A 2 -28.20 -42.70 20.86
CA THR A 2 -27.11 -43.35 20.12
C THR A 2 -26.57 -42.42 19.03
N ALA A 3 -25.27 -42.56 18.77
CA ALA A 3 -24.50 -41.93 17.72
C ALA A 3 -24.74 -42.59 16.35
N ASN A 4 -24.31 -41.88 15.30
CA ASN A 4 -23.74 -42.33 14.01
C ASN A 4 -23.62 -41.03 13.19
N GLU A 5 -22.48 -40.35 13.06
CA GLU A 5 -21.20 -40.77 12.49
C GLU A 5 -21.36 -41.59 11.21
N THR A 6 -21.03 -40.95 10.08
CA THR A 6 -20.46 -41.66 8.94
C THR A 6 -19.42 -40.76 8.28
N GLU A 7 -18.22 -41.32 8.24
CA GLU A 7 -16.96 -40.77 7.76
C GLU A 7 -16.87 -40.71 6.23
N VAL A 8 -15.81 -40.02 5.82
CA VAL A 8 -15.22 -39.74 4.50
C VAL A 8 -14.64 -41.02 3.86
N PRO A 9 -14.35 -41.03 2.53
CA PRO A 9 -12.94 -41.00 2.07
C PRO A 9 -12.79 -40.05 0.85
N GLN A 10 -11.86 -39.09 0.78
CA GLN A 10 -10.38 -39.15 0.73
C GLN A 10 -9.83 -40.05 -0.40
N GLU A 11 -9.26 -39.42 -1.44
CA GLU A 11 -7.99 -39.76 -2.12
C GLU A 11 -7.80 -38.78 -3.32
N SER A 12 -6.75 -37.93 -3.30
CA SER A 12 -5.40 -38.19 -3.87
C SER A 12 -5.39 -38.04 -5.41
N ALA A 13 -4.47 -37.36 -6.10
CA ALA A 13 -3.17 -36.81 -5.76
C ALA A 13 -2.71 -35.80 -6.85
N SER A 14 -1.68 -35.06 -6.46
CA SER A 14 -0.74 -34.17 -7.15
C SER A 14 -0.25 -34.45 -8.58
N THR A 15 0.17 -33.33 -9.20
CA THR A 15 1.38 -33.07 -10.03
C THR A 15 1.45 -33.47 -11.52
N ARG A 16 1.50 -32.43 -12.38
CA ARG A 16 2.52 -32.18 -13.44
C ARG A 16 2.29 -30.77 -14.01
N SER A 17 3.12 -29.75 -13.74
CA SER A 17 4.36 -29.41 -14.46
C SER A 17 4.29 -29.61 -15.97
N HIS A 18 4.04 -28.54 -16.72
CA HIS A 18 4.71 -28.26 -17.98
C HIS A 18 4.74 -26.75 -18.24
N SER A 19 5.96 -26.28 -18.47
CA SER A 19 6.35 -24.92 -18.86
C SER A 19 6.06 -24.63 -20.33
N ASP A 20 6.06 -23.32 -20.64
CA ASP A 20 6.13 -22.66 -21.95
C ASP A 20 4.93 -22.80 -22.88
N GLU A 21 4.26 -21.68 -23.18
CA GLU A 21 4.63 -20.86 -24.34
C GLU A 21 3.85 -19.51 -24.36
N GLY A 22 4.56 -18.40 -24.58
CA GLY A 22 3.95 -17.23 -25.24
C GLY A 22 3.46 -16.05 -24.39
N ALA A 23 4.25 -15.56 -23.43
CA ALA A 23 4.08 -14.20 -22.92
C ALA A 23 4.58 -13.18 -23.96
N ASN A 24 3.66 -12.62 -24.75
CA ASN A 24 3.94 -11.49 -25.65
C ASN A 24 4.07 -10.20 -24.82
N ILE A 25 5.29 -9.92 -24.35
CA ILE A 25 5.69 -8.63 -23.79
C ILE A 25 6.51 -7.92 -24.88
N PRO A 26 6.13 -6.72 -25.34
CA PRO A 26 6.99 -5.94 -26.22
C PRO A 26 8.22 -5.48 -25.44
N GLN A 27 9.36 -6.12 -25.71
CA GLN A 27 10.68 -5.58 -25.38
C GLN A 27 10.95 -4.39 -26.31
N GLU A 28 10.57 -3.19 -25.88
CA GLU A 28 11.21 -1.97 -26.38
C GLU A 28 12.61 -1.90 -25.76
N SER A 29 13.57 -2.35 -26.58
CA SER A 29 14.99 -2.12 -26.39
C SER A 29 15.26 -0.62 -26.49
N CYS A 30 15.36 0.05 -25.35
CA CYS A 30 16.01 1.35 -25.24
C CYS A 30 17.39 1.14 -24.61
N ASN A 31 18.42 1.11 -25.44
CA ASN A 31 19.80 1.30 -25.04
C ASN A 31 19.93 2.60 -24.22
N PRO A 32 20.71 2.61 -23.14
CA PRO A 32 21.45 3.79 -22.75
C PRO A 32 22.94 3.46 -22.90
N ALA A 33 23.45 3.61 -24.12
CA ALA A 33 24.89 3.75 -24.32
C ALA A 33 25.16 5.23 -24.58
N ALA A 34 26.02 5.77 -23.71
CA ALA A 34 26.68 7.07 -23.79
C ALA A 34 25.76 8.29 -23.64
N GLU A 35 25.76 8.85 -22.43
CA GLU A 35 26.41 10.15 -22.28
C GLU A 35 27.08 10.18 -20.90
N ASP A 36 28.36 10.54 -20.93
CA ASP A 36 29.26 10.71 -19.82
C ASP A 36 28.72 11.70 -18.78
N ALA A 37 27.80 11.24 -17.93
CA ALA A 37 27.66 11.80 -16.61
C ALA A 37 28.84 11.27 -15.80
N SER A 38 30.01 11.88 -16.02
CA SER A 38 31.06 11.96 -15.03
C SER A 38 30.43 12.47 -13.74
N SER A 39 29.92 11.52 -12.95
CA SER A 39 29.52 11.67 -11.57
C SER A 39 30.78 11.80 -10.71
N SER A 40 31.72 12.63 -11.17
CA SER A 40 32.61 13.32 -10.26
C SER A 40 31.73 14.26 -9.45
N SER A 41 31.13 13.64 -8.42
CA SER A 41 30.80 14.31 -7.18
C SER A 41 31.90 15.34 -6.95
N PRO A 42 31.57 16.59 -6.56
CA PRO A 42 32.57 17.52 -6.07
C PRO A 42 33.06 16.94 -4.74
N THR A 43 33.77 15.83 -4.78
CA THR A 43 34.37 15.22 -3.62
C THR A 43 35.57 16.09 -3.38
N PHE A 44 35.51 16.86 -2.29
CA PHE A 44 36.69 17.50 -1.76
C PHE A 44 37.81 16.44 -1.76
N ALA A 45 38.83 16.64 -2.58
CA ALA A 45 39.88 15.66 -2.81
C ALA A 45 40.85 15.67 -1.61
N PHE A 46 40.32 15.36 -0.43
CA PHE A 46 41.02 15.37 0.85
C PHE A 46 42.34 14.61 0.76
N ALA A 47 42.35 13.48 0.06
CA ALA A 47 43.55 12.70 -0.17
C ALA A 47 44.64 13.48 -0.95
N ALA A 48 44.25 14.18 -2.02
CA ALA A 48 45.18 14.98 -2.82
C ALA A 48 45.67 16.21 -2.04
N TRP A 49 44.78 16.88 -1.32
CA TRP A 49 45.15 17.99 -0.44
C TRP A 49 46.13 17.54 0.66
N LYS A 50 45.81 16.45 1.36
CA LYS A 50 46.63 15.92 2.45
C LYS A 50 48.03 15.57 1.96
N ALA A 51 48.11 14.91 0.79
CA ALA A 51 49.39 14.60 0.15
C ALA A 51 50.19 15.88 -0.20
N GLY A 52 49.52 16.93 -0.67
CA GLY A 52 50.14 18.23 -0.94
C GLY A 52 50.67 18.92 0.32
N LEU A 53 49.91 18.91 1.42
CA LEU A 53 50.35 19.47 2.71
C LEU A 53 51.53 18.69 3.28
N GLU A 54 51.47 17.36 3.25
CA GLU A 54 52.58 16.49 3.69
C GLU A 54 53.85 16.74 2.88
N LEU A 55 53.74 16.95 1.56
CA LEU A 55 54.87 17.30 0.71
C LEU A 55 55.45 18.68 1.07
N MET A 56 54.60 19.69 1.25
CA MET A 56 55.02 21.05 1.63
C MET A 56 55.73 21.06 2.98
N LEU A 57 55.19 20.37 3.99
CA LEU A 57 55.81 20.25 5.31
C LEU A 57 57.16 19.53 5.25
N ARG A 58 57.30 18.50 4.42
CA ARG A 58 58.59 17.83 4.19
C ARG A 58 59.61 18.78 3.58
N GLN A 59 59.23 19.53 2.54
CA GLN A 59 60.14 20.49 1.88
C GLN A 59 60.59 21.61 2.82
N GLU A 60 59.68 22.17 3.64
CA GLU A 60 60.01 23.19 4.64
C GLU A 60 60.94 22.64 5.73
N SER A 61 60.70 21.39 6.17
CA SER A 61 61.57 20.69 7.13
C SER A 61 62.97 20.46 6.58
N ASP A 62 63.08 20.01 5.33
CA ASP A 62 64.36 19.78 4.67
C ASP A 62 65.14 21.10 4.49
N SER A 63 64.45 22.17 4.07
CA SER A 63 65.05 23.51 3.94
C SER A 63 65.56 24.08 5.27
N LEU A 64 64.79 23.89 6.35
CA LEU A 64 65.22 24.26 7.70
C LEU A 64 66.46 23.48 8.11
N HIS A 65 66.48 22.17 7.86
CA HIS A 65 67.59 21.30 8.20
C HIS A 65 68.88 21.71 7.46
N GLU A 66 68.80 21.95 6.15
CA GLU A 66 69.91 22.44 5.34
C GLU A 66 70.43 23.80 5.84
N SER A 67 69.52 24.71 6.19
CA SER A 67 69.87 26.05 6.70
C SER A 67 70.63 25.98 8.03
N VAL A 68 70.21 25.10 8.94
CA VAL A 68 70.86 24.89 10.24
C VAL A 68 72.23 24.22 10.07
N GLN A 69 72.33 23.21 9.21
CA GLN A 69 73.61 22.55 8.91
C GLN A 69 74.62 23.53 8.29
N ALA A 70 74.18 24.36 7.35
CA ALA A 70 75.03 25.38 6.74
C ALA A 70 75.55 26.36 7.79
N LEU A 71 74.68 26.84 8.69
CA LEU A 71 75.07 27.76 9.76
C LEU A 71 76.08 27.13 10.74
N GLN A 72 75.91 25.84 11.04
CA GLN A 72 76.84 25.10 11.89
C GLN A 72 78.21 24.96 11.24
N GLY A 73 78.29 24.60 9.95
CA GLY A 73 79.55 24.56 9.21
C GLY A 73 80.24 25.93 9.16
N ASP A 74 79.47 26.99 8.94
CA ASP A 74 79.94 28.39 8.96
C ASP A 74 80.55 28.80 10.32
N PHE A 75 79.99 28.29 11.42
CA PHE A 75 80.52 28.54 12.76
C PHE A 75 81.80 27.75 13.01
N ASP A 76 81.80 26.45 12.67
CA ASP A 76 82.94 25.56 12.84
C ASP A 76 84.17 26.07 12.06
N ASP A 77 83.98 26.53 10.82
CA ASP A 77 85.05 27.10 9.99
C ASP A 77 85.64 28.39 10.60
N ARG A 78 84.77 29.30 11.05
CA ARG A 78 85.22 30.58 11.64
C ARG A 78 85.85 30.38 13.02
N SER A 79 85.48 29.33 13.75
CA SER A 79 85.94 29.06 15.13
C SER A 79 87.43 28.70 15.19
N GLN A 80 87.94 28.06 14.14
CA GLN A 80 89.33 27.59 14.03
C GLN A 80 90.36 28.74 14.05
N PHE A 81 89.93 29.96 13.74
CA PHE A 81 90.81 31.13 13.60
C PHE A 81 90.73 32.10 14.78
N VAL A 82 89.93 31.81 15.82
CA VAL A 82 89.75 32.71 16.95
C VAL A 82 90.78 32.50 18.05
N ARG A 83 91.40 33.59 18.50
CA ARG A 83 92.36 33.61 19.61
C ARG A 83 91.88 34.56 20.70
N GLY A 84 91.69 34.02 21.90
CA GLY A 84 91.31 34.79 23.10
C GLY A 84 89.80 34.82 23.40
N ASP A 85 89.46 34.87 24.68
CA ASP A 85 88.10 34.70 25.20
C ASP A 85 87.08 35.72 24.67
N PHE A 86 87.49 36.98 24.48
CA PHE A 86 86.58 38.02 24.01
C PHE A 86 86.14 37.80 22.55
N ALA A 87 87.08 37.42 21.68
CA ALA A 87 86.78 37.12 20.29
C ALA A 87 85.89 35.88 20.16
N TRP A 88 86.11 34.88 21.02
CA TRP A 88 85.28 33.67 21.10
C TRP A 88 83.83 33.98 21.50
N ARG A 89 83.63 34.75 22.58
CA ARG A 89 82.30 35.18 23.03
C ARG A 89 81.56 35.98 21.96
N LYS A 90 82.26 36.86 21.23
CA LYS A 90 81.68 37.65 20.14
C LYS A 90 81.21 36.77 18.98
N GLN A 91 81.96 35.72 18.65
CA GLN A 91 81.60 34.80 17.59
C GLN A 91 80.41 33.91 17.98
N ILE A 92 80.35 33.44 19.23
CA ILE A 92 79.19 32.70 19.74
C ILE A 92 77.93 33.56 19.70
N ALA A 93 78.01 34.82 20.16
CA ALA A 93 76.88 35.74 20.11
C ALA A 93 76.39 35.95 18.66
N ALA A 94 77.30 36.21 17.72
CA ALA A 94 76.95 36.39 16.32
C ALA A 94 76.35 35.13 15.67
N PHE A 95 76.79 33.93 16.07
CA PHE A 95 76.17 32.68 15.63
C PHE A 95 74.77 32.51 16.22
N HIS A 96 74.60 32.79 17.51
CA HIS A 96 73.31 32.70 18.18
C HIS A 96 72.29 33.66 17.56
N ASP A 97 72.67 34.91 17.30
CA ASP A 97 71.82 35.90 16.64
C ASP A 97 71.37 35.40 15.25
N ARG A 98 72.30 34.89 14.43
CA ARG A 98 71.98 34.34 13.10
C ARG A 98 71.11 33.10 13.15
N LEU A 99 71.36 32.20 14.11
CA LEU A 99 70.56 31.01 14.32
C LEU A 99 69.13 31.40 14.71
N GLN A 100 69.01 32.39 15.60
CA GLN A 100 67.72 32.91 16.02
C GLN A 100 66.96 33.59 14.87
N ASP A 101 67.64 34.39 14.04
CA ASP A 101 67.05 35.02 12.86
C ASP A 101 66.54 33.98 11.84
N ILE A 102 67.33 32.95 11.52
CA ILE A 102 66.94 31.90 10.58
C ILE A 102 65.79 31.06 11.12
N LEU A 103 65.85 30.64 12.39
CA LEU A 103 64.77 29.85 12.99
C LEU A 103 63.47 30.66 13.06
N THR A 104 63.53 31.94 13.41
CA THR A 104 62.34 32.80 13.46
C THR A 104 61.78 33.06 12.06
N SER A 105 62.61 33.26 11.04
CA SER A 105 62.12 33.46 9.67
C SER A 105 61.48 32.19 9.10
N GLN A 106 62.11 31.03 9.28
CA GLN A 106 61.62 29.76 8.78
C GLN A 106 60.34 29.32 9.51
N LEU A 107 60.27 29.51 10.83
CA LEU A 107 59.04 29.28 11.58
C LEU A 107 57.92 30.21 11.12
N GLY A 108 58.23 31.48 10.85
CA GLY A 108 57.27 32.44 10.30
C GLY A 108 56.74 32.03 8.93
N ALA A 109 57.62 31.57 8.03
CA ALA A 109 57.25 31.08 6.70
C ALA A 109 56.38 29.83 6.78
N MET A 110 56.75 28.85 7.61
CA MET A 110 55.99 27.62 7.83
C MET A 110 54.59 27.92 8.38
N VAL A 111 54.47 28.80 9.38
CA VAL A 111 53.18 29.22 9.94
C VAL A 111 52.31 29.90 8.87
N ALA A 112 52.89 30.80 8.07
CA ALA A 112 52.17 31.45 6.99
C ALA A 112 51.68 30.44 5.94
N ASN A 113 52.53 29.49 5.55
CA ASN A 113 52.20 28.48 4.54
C ASN A 113 51.15 27.48 5.03
N VAL A 114 51.25 27.00 6.27
CA VAL A 114 50.23 26.15 6.90
C VAL A 114 48.90 26.90 7.02
N SER A 115 48.91 28.16 7.46
CA SER A 115 47.68 28.95 7.59
C SER A 115 46.99 29.17 6.24
N LYS A 116 47.75 29.46 5.19
CA LYS A 116 47.23 29.61 3.82
C LYS A 116 46.62 28.30 3.29
N HIS A 117 47.26 27.16 3.55
CA HIS A 117 46.69 25.87 3.16
C HIS A 117 45.42 25.56 3.95
N ALA A 118 45.36 25.90 5.24
CA ALA A 118 44.16 25.70 6.05
C ALA A 118 42.98 26.55 5.57
N THR A 119 43.19 27.81 5.17
CA THR A 119 42.11 28.65 4.61
C THR A 119 41.60 28.13 3.28
N GLN A 120 42.49 27.69 2.39
CA GLN A 120 42.11 27.09 1.10
C GLN A 120 41.23 25.84 1.27
N VAL A 121 41.53 25.02 2.28
CA VAL A 121 40.72 23.83 2.61
C VAL A 121 39.35 24.25 3.13
N ALA A 122 39.31 25.19 4.06
CA ALA A 122 38.05 25.66 4.63
C ALA A 122 37.12 26.22 3.54
N GLU A 123 37.67 27.02 2.61
CA GLU A 123 36.93 27.57 1.47
C GLU A 123 36.45 26.48 0.51
N SER A 124 37.33 25.54 0.14
CA SER A 124 36.98 24.45 -0.78
C SER A 124 35.92 23.51 -0.18
N LEU A 125 36.03 23.19 1.11
CA LEU A 125 35.01 22.43 1.84
C LEU A 125 33.69 23.19 1.90
N ALA A 126 33.70 24.48 2.24
CA ALA A 126 32.50 25.31 2.29
C ALA A 126 31.79 25.37 0.92
N GLN A 127 32.54 25.55 -0.16
CA GLN A 127 32.00 25.55 -1.53
C GLN A 127 31.41 24.18 -1.90
N THR A 128 32.12 23.11 -1.55
CA THR A 128 31.66 21.73 -1.79
C THR A 128 30.37 21.45 -1.06
N LEU A 129 30.32 21.72 0.25
CA LEU A 129 29.14 21.51 1.08
C LEU A 129 27.96 22.34 0.58
N ALA A 130 28.16 23.62 0.27
CA ALA A 130 27.12 24.48 -0.28
C ALA A 130 26.62 23.99 -1.64
N LYS A 131 27.48 23.40 -2.48
CA LYS A 131 27.05 22.78 -3.74
C LYS A 131 26.22 21.54 -3.49
N THR A 132 26.70 20.63 -2.63
CA THR A 132 25.97 19.41 -2.28
C THR A 132 24.62 19.68 -1.61
N GLU A 133 24.54 20.73 -0.79
CA GLU A 133 23.28 21.16 -0.16
C GLU A 133 22.28 21.63 -1.21
N ARG A 134 22.70 22.50 -2.15
CA ARG A 134 21.83 22.98 -3.24
C ARG A 134 21.38 21.84 -4.14
N ASP A 135 22.28 20.92 -4.46
CA ASP A 135 21.96 19.75 -5.28
C ASP A 135 20.97 18.82 -4.56
N GLY A 136 21.17 18.61 -3.24
CA GLY A 136 20.24 17.89 -2.38
C GLY A 136 18.86 18.55 -2.30
N GLN A 137 18.80 19.87 -2.10
CA GLN A 137 17.55 20.63 -2.09
C GLN A 137 16.80 20.51 -3.42
N ARG A 138 17.48 20.58 -4.57
CA ARG A 138 16.85 20.38 -5.88
C ARG A 138 16.32 18.96 -6.05
N ALA A 139 17.06 17.95 -5.61
CA ALA A 139 16.62 16.56 -5.67
C ALA A 139 15.36 16.31 -4.83
N VAL A 140 15.31 16.87 -3.62
CA VAL A 140 14.13 16.81 -2.74
C VAL A 140 12.93 17.49 -3.40
N GLN A 141 13.08 18.71 -3.92
CA GLN A 141 11.99 19.44 -4.60
C GLN A 141 11.45 18.67 -5.82
N GLN A 142 12.34 18.07 -6.62
CA GLN A 142 11.92 17.24 -7.76
C GLN A 142 11.12 16.01 -7.30
N GLN A 143 11.53 15.39 -6.20
CA GLN A 143 10.84 14.23 -5.66
C GLN A 143 9.48 14.60 -5.06
N GLU A 144 9.39 15.74 -4.37
CA GLU A 144 8.12 16.29 -3.86
C GLU A 144 7.13 16.54 -5.00
N GLN A 145 7.56 17.22 -6.07
CA GLN A 145 6.70 17.47 -7.24
C GLN A 145 6.21 16.17 -7.91
N LYS A 146 7.08 15.17 -8.06
CA LYS A 146 6.70 13.84 -8.56
C LYS A 146 5.69 13.17 -7.64
N GLY A 147 5.92 13.20 -6.32
CA GLY A 147 5.00 12.66 -5.31
C GLY A 147 3.64 13.35 -5.34
N GLU A 148 3.62 14.68 -5.39
CA GLU A 148 2.38 15.45 -5.47
C GLU A 148 1.57 15.16 -6.73
N THR A 149 2.20 15.05 -7.90
CA THR A 149 1.49 14.72 -9.14
C THR A 149 0.91 13.31 -9.09
N ALA A 150 1.64 12.34 -8.54
CA ALA A 150 1.12 10.99 -8.31
C ALA A 150 -0.07 10.98 -7.34
N LEU A 151 0.02 11.72 -6.22
CA LEU A 151 -1.07 11.87 -5.26
C LEU A 151 -2.31 12.52 -5.87
N ARG A 152 -2.14 13.56 -6.70
CA ARG A 152 -3.26 14.18 -7.42
C ARG A 152 -3.96 13.17 -8.33
N ARG A 153 -3.20 12.38 -9.10
CA ARG A 153 -3.78 11.32 -9.96
C ARG A 153 -4.53 10.28 -9.15
N ALA A 154 -3.93 9.78 -8.06
CA ALA A 154 -4.57 8.80 -7.18
C ALA A 154 -5.88 9.32 -6.57
N ARG A 155 -5.90 10.58 -6.10
CA ARG A 155 -7.13 11.21 -5.59
C ARG A 155 -8.23 11.30 -6.66
N THR A 156 -7.88 11.66 -7.90
CA THR A 156 -8.87 11.71 -8.99
C THR A 156 -9.39 10.33 -9.39
N ALA A 157 -8.53 9.29 -9.35
CA ALA A 157 -8.96 7.92 -9.61
C ALA A 157 -9.89 7.42 -8.50
N LEU A 158 -9.55 7.67 -7.24
CA LEU A 158 -10.38 7.31 -6.10
C LEU A 158 -11.76 7.98 -6.15
N ALA A 159 -11.83 9.27 -6.52
CA ALA A 159 -13.11 9.96 -6.68
C ALA A 159 -14.02 9.27 -7.72
N LYS A 160 -13.44 8.82 -8.86
CA LYS A 160 -14.19 8.07 -9.88
C LYS A 160 -14.67 6.71 -9.38
N GLU A 161 -13.86 6.00 -8.59
CA GLU A 161 -14.28 4.72 -8.00
C GLU A 161 -15.40 4.92 -6.96
N VAL A 162 -15.33 5.97 -6.14
CA VAL A 162 -16.44 6.31 -5.22
C VAL A 162 -17.71 6.61 -6.01
N GLU A 163 -17.65 7.41 -7.07
CA GLU A 163 -18.80 7.65 -7.95
C GLU A 163 -19.34 6.35 -8.56
N ARG A 164 -18.46 5.46 -9.02
CA ARG A 164 -18.87 4.15 -9.57
C ARG A 164 -19.58 3.31 -8.52
N ILE A 165 -19.05 3.22 -7.30
CA ILE A 165 -19.65 2.47 -6.19
C ILE A 165 -21.04 3.04 -5.87
N THR A 166 -21.18 4.36 -5.75
CA THR A 166 -22.51 4.96 -5.48
C THR A 166 -23.54 4.68 -6.58
N ARG A 167 -23.11 4.62 -7.85
CA ARG A 167 -24.00 4.22 -8.96
C ARG A 167 -24.39 2.75 -8.85
N LEU A 168 -23.45 1.86 -8.56
CA LEU A 168 -23.72 0.44 -8.37
C LEU A 168 -24.67 0.19 -7.20
N GLU A 169 -24.47 0.85 -6.06
CA GLU A 169 -25.38 0.77 -4.92
C GLU A 169 -26.81 1.21 -5.28
N ARG A 170 -26.96 2.25 -6.10
CA ARG A 170 -28.27 2.70 -6.57
C ARG A 170 -28.93 1.65 -7.46
N CYS A 171 -28.20 1.08 -8.41
CA CYS A 171 -28.71 0.02 -9.27
C CYS A 171 -29.11 -1.22 -8.46
N LEU A 172 -28.30 -1.60 -7.48
CA LEU A 172 -28.56 -2.74 -6.61
C LEU A 172 -29.85 -2.54 -5.80
N ARG A 173 -30.05 -1.37 -5.19
CA ARG A 173 -31.30 -1.06 -4.47
C ARG A 173 -32.53 -1.07 -5.37
N LEU A 174 -32.41 -0.64 -6.63
CA LEU A 174 -33.51 -0.69 -7.60
C LEU A 174 -33.86 -2.13 -7.97
N GLU A 175 -32.85 -2.99 -8.18
CA GLU A 175 -33.07 -4.41 -8.44
C GLU A 175 -33.68 -5.14 -7.23
N GLU A 176 -33.20 -4.85 -6.01
CA GLU A 176 -33.80 -5.38 -4.78
C GLU A 176 -35.28 -4.99 -4.65
N ALA A 177 -35.62 -3.73 -4.91
CA ALA A 177 -37.00 -3.26 -4.90
C ALA A 177 -37.86 -3.93 -5.98
N ARG A 178 -37.30 -4.12 -7.19
CA ARG A 178 -37.98 -4.81 -8.30
C ARG A 178 -38.24 -6.28 -7.97
N GLN A 179 -37.27 -6.97 -7.39
CA GLN A 179 -37.40 -8.36 -6.95
C GLN A 179 -38.42 -8.50 -5.82
N ALA A 180 -38.39 -7.61 -4.83
CA ALA A 180 -39.38 -7.58 -3.75
C ALA A 180 -40.80 -7.38 -4.31
N ALA A 181 -41.00 -6.45 -5.25
CA ALA A 181 -42.29 -6.25 -5.89
C ALA A 181 -42.76 -7.48 -6.70
N ALA A 182 -41.86 -8.13 -7.43
CA ALA A 182 -42.17 -9.34 -8.19
C ALA A 182 -42.61 -10.50 -7.27
N THR A 183 -41.89 -10.71 -6.16
CA THR A 183 -42.23 -11.76 -5.19
C THR A 183 -43.55 -11.49 -4.47
N LEU A 184 -43.86 -10.23 -4.13
CA LEU A 184 -45.15 -9.85 -3.58
C LEU A 184 -46.29 -10.10 -4.57
N ALA A 185 -46.14 -9.66 -5.82
CA ALA A 185 -47.15 -9.88 -6.87
C ALA A 185 -47.39 -11.37 -7.14
N GLU A 186 -46.35 -12.21 -7.06
CA GLU A 186 -46.50 -13.66 -7.21
C GLU A 186 -47.25 -14.29 -6.03
N ARG A 187 -46.94 -13.89 -4.79
CA ARG A 187 -47.68 -14.31 -3.60
C ARG A 187 -49.13 -13.87 -3.62
N GLU A 188 -49.41 -12.65 -4.06
CA GLU A 188 -50.78 -12.16 -4.23
C GLU A 188 -51.56 -13.01 -5.24
N ARG A 189 -50.97 -13.34 -6.39
CA ARG A 189 -51.60 -14.24 -7.36
C ARG A 189 -51.89 -15.62 -6.77
N GLN A 190 -50.95 -16.19 -6.00
CA GLN A 190 -51.14 -17.48 -5.33
C GLN A 190 -52.29 -17.40 -4.32
N LEU A 191 -52.35 -16.37 -3.50
CA LEU A 191 -53.43 -16.16 -2.52
C LEU A 191 -54.80 -15.99 -3.19
N ILE A 192 -54.87 -15.25 -4.29
CA ILE A 192 -56.12 -15.08 -5.06
C ILE A 192 -56.59 -16.42 -5.62
N ALA A 193 -55.67 -17.21 -6.21
CA ALA A 193 -55.98 -18.53 -6.74
C ALA A 193 -56.46 -19.50 -5.65
N GLU A 194 -55.80 -19.52 -4.49
CA GLU A 194 -56.23 -20.30 -3.33
C GLU A 194 -57.61 -19.86 -2.81
N HIS A 195 -57.85 -18.55 -2.74
CA HIS A 195 -59.14 -18.02 -2.31
C HIS A 195 -60.26 -18.47 -3.24
N HIS A 196 -60.08 -18.30 -4.56
CA HIS A 196 -61.06 -18.75 -5.55
C HIS A 196 -61.30 -20.26 -5.51
N ALA A 197 -60.24 -21.06 -5.31
CA ALA A 197 -60.38 -22.51 -5.15
C ALA A 197 -61.19 -22.87 -3.89
N ARG A 198 -60.93 -22.19 -2.75
CA ARG A 198 -61.70 -22.37 -1.51
C ARG A 198 -63.15 -21.93 -1.67
N GLU A 199 -63.40 -20.79 -2.30
CA GLU A 199 -64.76 -20.30 -2.59
C GLU A 199 -65.53 -21.25 -3.49
N SER A 200 -64.92 -21.73 -4.57
CA SER A 200 -65.52 -22.71 -5.47
C SER A 200 -65.88 -24.00 -4.74
N HIS A 201 -64.96 -24.50 -3.89
CA HIS A 201 -65.21 -25.68 -3.08
C HIS A 201 -66.37 -25.50 -2.10
N LEU A 202 -66.43 -24.36 -1.39
CA LEU A 202 -67.53 -24.05 -0.47
C LEU A 202 -68.87 -23.88 -1.20
N GLN A 203 -68.87 -23.28 -2.40
CA GLN A 203 -70.07 -23.15 -3.22
C GLN A 203 -70.60 -24.52 -3.67
N ALA A 204 -69.70 -25.42 -4.09
CA ALA A 204 -70.06 -26.80 -4.43
C ALA A 204 -70.68 -27.51 -3.23
N LEU A 205 -70.05 -27.42 -2.05
CA LEU A 205 -70.58 -28.01 -0.81
C LEU A 205 -71.96 -27.46 -0.44
N LEU A 206 -72.19 -26.15 -0.58
CA LEU A 206 -73.50 -25.55 -0.35
C LEU A 206 -74.54 -26.07 -1.36
N GLY A 207 -74.16 -26.28 -2.62
CA GLY A 207 -75.02 -26.90 -3.62
C GLY A 207 -75.39 -28.34 -3.26
N ASP A 208 -74.41 -29.12 -2.82
CA ASP A 208 -74.61 -30.51 -2.36
C ASP A 208 -75.54 -30.54 -1.14
N MET A 209 -75.35 -29.66 -0.15
CA MET A 209 -76.24 -29.59 1.01
C MET A 209 -77.67 -29.17 0.62
N ARG A 210 -77.84 -28.22 -0.32
CA ARG A 210 -79.17 -27.80 -0.79
C ARG A 210 -79.88 -28.95 -1.51
N SER A 211 -79.21 -29.63 -2.43
CA SER A 211 -79.79 -30.78 -3.14
C SER A 211 -80.09 -31.94 -2.19
N SER A 212 -79.22 -32.20 -1.22
CA SER A 212 -79.50 -33.15 -0.13
C SER A 212 -80.74 -32.75 0.66
N ASN A 213 -80.90 -31.48 1.00
CA ASN A 213 -82.08 -31.00 1.73
C ASN A 213 -83.36 -31.14 0.89
N GLU A 214 -83.33 -30.75 -0.39
CA GLU A 214 -84.45 -30.96 -1.32
C GLU A 214 -84.82 -32.45 -1.46
N SER A 215 -83.83 -33.35 -1.51
CA SER A 215 -84.08 -34.79 -1.52
C SER A 215 -84.74 -35.28 -0.22
N LEU A 216 -84.35 -34.73 0.93
CA LEU A 216 -84.97 -35.05 2.22
C LEU A 216 -86.40 -34.52 2.28
N ASP A 217 -86.66 -33.32 1.76
CA ASP A 217 -88.00 -32.73 1.70
C ASP A 217 -88.93 -33.53 0.79
N THR A 218 -88.44 -33.98 -0.37
CA THR A 218 -89.21 -34.85 -1.28
C THR A 218 -89.45 -36.24 -0.70
N LEU A 219 -88.47 -36.84 -0.01
CA LEU A 219 -88.68 -38.09 0.72
C LEU A 219 -89.70 -37.90 1.84
N ASN A 220 -89.64 -36.79 2.56
CA ASN A 220 -90.57 -36.47 3.64
C ASN A 220 -92.00 -36.29 3.10
N SER A 221 -92.18 -35.59 1.98
CA SER A 221 -93.49 -35.46 1.34
C SER A 221 -94.05 -36.81 0.88
N GLN A 222 -93.22 -37.67 0.27
CA GLN A 222 -93.60 -39.04 -0.08
C GLN A 222 -94.01 -39.87 1.14
N LEU A 223 -93.28 -39.78 2.26
CA LEU A 223 -93.63 -40.47 3.50
C LEU A 223 -94.93 -39.96 4.11
N LEU A 224 -95.17 -38.64 4.07
CA LEU A 224 -96.43 -38.04 4.52
C LEU A 224 -97.61 -38.49 3.66
N GLU A 225 -97.43 -38.63 2.34
CA GLU A 225 -98.43 -39.17 1.44
C GLU A 225 -98.69 -40.66 1.70
N ALA A 226 -97.65 -41.48 1.85
CA ALA A 226 -97.77 -42.89 2.22
C ALA A 226 -98.47 -43.08 3.59
N LEU A 227 -98.22 -42.19 4.55
CA LEU A 227 -98.95 -42.18 5.83
C LEU A 227 -100.43 -41.81 5.64
N ARG A 228 -100.76 -40.91 4.72
CA ARG A 228 -102.16 -40.59 4.39
C ARG A 228 -102.84 -41.78 3.72
N THR A 229 -102.22 -42.40 2.71
CA THR A 229 -102.80 -43.54 1.99
C THR A 229 -102.98 -44.74 2.92
N SER A 230 -101.97 -45.12 3.70
CA SER A 230 -102.09 -46.20 4.69
C SER A 230 -103.17 -45.92 5.74
N ARG A 231 -103.31 -44.67 6.22
CA ARG A 231 -104.44 -44.30 7.10
C ARG A 231 -105.80 -44.46 6.41
N THR A 232 -105.92 -44.08 5.14
CA THR A 232 -107.16 -44.27 4.39
C THR A 232 -107.47 -45.75 4.15
N GLU A 233 -106.47 -46.57 3.84
CA GLU A 233 -106.59 -48.02 3.66
C GLU A 233 -106.98 -48.70 4.98
N LEU A 234 -106.34 -48.33 6.11
CA LEU A 234 -106.73 -48.81 7.44
C LEU A 234 -108.17 -48.41 7.80
N ALA A 235 -108.60 -47.20 7.44
CA ALA A 235 -109.98 -46.77 7.64
C ALA A 235 -110.97 -47.58 6.77
N GLN A 236 -110.61 -47.89 5.51
CA GLN A 236 -111.39 -48.75 4.63
C GLN A 236 -111.48 -50.18 5.18
N LEU A 237 -110.35 -50.77 5.59
CA LEU A 237 -110.30 -52.09 6.22
C LEU A 237 -111.11 -52.14 7.53
N ARG A 238 -111.04 -51.09 8.35
CA ARG A 238 -111.90 -50.97 9.53
C ARG A 238 -113.38 -50.99 9.12
N ASN A 239 -113.76 -50.22 8.10
CA ASN A 239 -115.15 -50.14 7.65
C ASN A 239 -115.65 -51.45 7.03
N THR A 240 -114.82 -52.19 6.30
CA THR A 240 -115.18 -53.52 5.79
C THR A 240 -115.30 -54.54 6.92
N LEU A 241 -114.41 -54.50 7.91
CA LEU A 241 -114.48 -55.38 9.09
C LEU A 241 -115.74 -55.13 9.94
N VAL A 242 -116.16 -53.87 10.06
CA VAL A 242 -117.43 -53.47 10.72
C VAL A 242 -118.66 -53.86 9.90
N SER A 243 -118.52 -54.00 8.57
CA SER A 243 -119.62 -54.41 7.68
C SER A 243 -119.72 -55.93 7.48
N SER A 244 -118.71 -56.70 7.93
CA SER A 244 -118.67 -58.17 7.90
C SER A 244 -119.07 -58.83 9.23
N HIS A 245 -119.63 -58.05 10.15
CA HIS A 245 -120.20 -58.47 11.43
C HIS A 245 -121.68 -58.07 11.50
#